data_AF-A0ABD3NB15-F1
#
_entry.id   AF-A0ABD3NB15-F1
#
_cell.length_a   1.000
_cell.length_b   1.000
_cell.length_c   1.000
_cell.angle_alpha   90.00
_cell.angle_beta   90.00
_cell.angle_gamma   90.00
#
_symmetry.space_group_name_H-M   'P 1'
#
loop_
_entity.id
_entity.type
_entity.pdbx_description
1 polymer ?
#
loop_
_entity_poly.entity_id
_entity_poly.type
_entity_poly.pdbx_seq_one_letter_code
_entity_poly.pdbx_strand_id
1 'polypeptide(L)'
;MVLLIKVDVIIAVHNAESTVKETVRSAMHQIIPGHLLEKRFSCDGVASNVDESELCMKDVQFDVLICCYNDASTDNSLDILHRIENEGSCNTASVAIKSTPEEIATKLIVGTSPDGTLSRGAGYARNQAAKLRATYEQNNSCEQQSSHHFLCILDSDDIMHPSRIAEQTFATLSLGYGSDGQHLCQTTLMGCQFDRIPHDSTWHYQNWANSLTDDRLYMERFRECTLIQPTWFLARQLFDSLGGYVEAPEVYKESRGTKRKADGGLDIPSKSYQLIHPTELLSSKESTEVSSLRLAEDLRFFYAHLAAGGSLHLLRTSRPLVSYRHRSGMSQSSSTPRKLLLKLRAKAWEDAVFYGKSNNTDTNNTSTIWQKGFAIWGAGRDGKDFLKALSSDVASCVVCFVDVDKKKINHIKYYDNPDLKKRLPILHFSVLRKDTNKTDAMVDSEVFGRIDKRKENALSHLKNNADVELEEKAQEKDTIQYQGNLPLSEAEMTLLPVVVCVAMYRSNGALERNVASIGRIEGDNLWHIC
;
A
#
# COMPACT_ATOMS: atom_id res chain seq x y z
N MET A 1 12.86 -27.02 -24.09
CA MET A 1 13.44 -25.68 -23.88
C MET A 1 13.45 -25.43 -22.38
N VAL A 2 14.58 -25.10 -21.76
CA VAL A 2 14.62 -24.82 -20.31
C VAL A 2 14.41 -23.32 -20.13
N LEU A 3 13.40 -22.93 -19.37
CA LEU A 3 13.08 -21.53 -19.11
C LEU A 3 13.92 -21.03 -17.93
N LEU A 4 14.95 -20.22 -18.20
CA LEU A 4 15.77 -19.62 -17.14
C LEU A 4 15.05 -18.42 -16.53
N ILE A 5 14.74 -18.50 -15.24
CA ILE A 5 14.12 -17.42 -14.47
C ILE A 5 15.08 -16.94 -13.39
N LYS A 6 15.41 -15.65 -13.45
CA LYS A 6 16.14 -14.96 -12.37
C LYS A 6 15.16 -14.44 -11.33
N VAL A 7 15.45 -14.69 -10.05
CA VAL A 7 14.72 -14.10 -8.93
C VAL A 7 15.71 -13.50 -7.95
N ASP A 8 15.58 -12.21 -7.68
CA ASP A 8 16.34 -11.52 -6.65
C ASP A 8 15.45 -11.29 -5.43
N VAL A 9 15.76 -11.96 -4.34
CA VAL A 9 15.10 -11.71 -3.06
C VAL A 9 15.75 -10.49 -2.42
N ILE A 10 15.02 -9.38 -2.37
CA ILE A 10 15.51 -8.07 -1.93
C ILE A 10 15.26 -7.91 -0.43
N ILE A 11 16.36 -7.87 0.36
CA ILE A 11 16.31 -7.73 1.81
C ILE A 11 17.10 -6.49 2.24
N ALA A 12 16.37 -5.46 2.68
CA ALA A 12 16.94 -4.29 3.35
C ALA A 12 17.20 -4.60 4.82
N VAL A 13 18.45 -4.47 5.27
CA VAL A 13 18.87 -4.82 6.64
C VAL A 13 19.34 -3.57 7.37
N HIS A 14 18.72 -3.29 8.52
CA HIS A 14 19.19 -2.29 9.47
C HIS A 14 18.81 -2.72 10.89
N ASN A 15 19.80 -2.99 11.73
CA ASN A 15 19.61 -3.37 13.14
C ASN A 15 18.63 -4.54 13.36
N ALA A 16 18.86 -5.64 12.65
CA ALA A 16 18.02 -6.83 12.63
C ALA A 16 18.70 -8.07 13.24
N GLU A 17 19.65 -7.90 14.17
CA GLU A 17 20.47 -8.99 14.73
C GLU A 17 19.63 -10.19 15.21
N SER A 18 18.49 -9.93 15.85
CA SER A 18 17.64 -10.97 16.42
C SER A 18 16.81 -11.75 15.39
N THR A 19 16.72 -11.30 14.14
CA THR A 19 15.80 -11.88 13.15
C THR A 19 16.46 -12.22 11.82
N VAL A 20 17.48 -11.47 11.41
CA VAL A 20 18.09 -11.57 10.06
C VAL A 20 18.57 -12.98 9.74
N LYS A 21 19.05 -13.74 10.73
CA LYS A 21 19.48 -15.13 10.54
C LYS A 21 18.33 -16.01 10.02
N GLU A 22 17.18 -15.95 10.69
CA GLU A 22 16.02 -16.77 10.33
C GLU A 22 15.40 -16.29 9.03
N THR A 23 15.29 -14.97 8.84
CA THR A 23 14.82 -14.34 7.60
C THR A 23 15.61 -14.85 6.40
N VAL A 24 16.94 -14.73 6.43
CA VAL A 24 17.81 -15.14 5.32
C VAL A 24 17.77 -16.65 5.11
N ARG A 25 17.76 -17.45 6.18
CA ARG A 25 17.66 -18.93 6.06
C ARG A 25 16.34 -19.37 5.43
N SER A 26 15.24 -18.71 5.79
CA SER A 26 13.93 -18.99 5.19
C SER A 26 13.87 -18.61 3.70
N ALA A 27 14.52 -17.51 3.32
CA ALA A 27 14.64 -17.09 1.92
C ALA A 27 15.55 -18.00 1.10
N MET A 28 16.60 -18.58 1.71
CA MET A 28 17.49 -19.55 1.06
C MET A 28 16.85 -20.94 0.89
N HIS A 29 15.91 -21.31 1.78
CA HIS A 29 15.23 -22.61 1.71
C HIS A 29 13.92 -22.49 0.91
N GLN A 30 14.03 -22.68 -0.41
CA GLN A 30 12.91 -22.58 -1.33
C GLN A 30 12.73 -23.88 -2.12
N ILE A 31 11.48 -24.20 -2.43
CA ILE A 31 11.08 -25.42 -3.13
C ILE A 31 10.04 -25.15 -4.21
N ILE A 32 9.95 -26.05 -5.18
CA ILE A 32 8.84 -26.18 -6.10
C ILE A 32 7.84 -27.18 -5.48
N PRO A 33 6.67 -26.73 -5.01
CA PRO A 33 5.70 -27.63 -4.39
C PRO A 33 5.11 -28.58 -5.43
N GLY A 34 4.81 -29.82 -5.00
CA GLY A 34 4.38 -30.89 -5.90
C GLY A 34 3.19 -30.56 -6.81
N HIS A 35 2.24 -29.73 -6.35
CA HIS A 35 1.08 -29.33 -7.16
C HIS A 35 1.43 -28.40 -8.34
N LEU A 36 2.62 -27.81 -8.37
CA LEU A 36 3.09 -26.99 -9.50
C LEU A 36 3.96 -27.77 -10.50
N LEU A 37 4.46 -28.96 -10.14
CA LEU A 37 5.36 -29.75 -11.00
C LEU A 37 4.71 -30.17 -12.31
N GLU A 38 3.39 -30.39 -12.31
CA GLU A 38 2.63 -30.84 -13.49
C GLU A 38 1.67 -29.77 -14.02
N LYS A 39 1.52 -28.65 -13.31
CA LYS A 39 0.59 -27.58 -13.69
C LYS A 39 1.19 -26.76 -14.83
N ARG A 40 0.49 -26.74 -15.96
CA ARG A 40 0.96 -26.09 -17.19
C ARG A 40 0.58 -24.61 -17.25
N PHE A 41 1.43 -23.82 -17.90
CA PHE A 41 1.22 -22.41 -18.24
C PHE A 41 1.81 -22.11 -19.62
N SER A 42 1.33 -21.06 -20.28
CA SER A 42 1.84 -20.59 -21.58
C SER A 42 2.70 -19.34 -21.39
N CYS A 43 3.87 -19.31 -22.03
CA CYS A 43 4.77 -18.16 -22.04
C CYS A 43 4.93 -17.52 -23.42
N ASP A 44 4.17 -17.95 -24.43
CA ASP A 44 4.22 -17.42 -25.80
C ASP A 44 2.94 -16.68 -26.20
N GLY A 45 3.13 -15.48 -26.77
CA GLY A 45 2.06 -14.56 -27.16
C GLY A 45 1.50 -14.79 -28.57
N VAL A 46 1.89 -15.89 -29.23
CA VAL A 46 1.44 -16.21 -30.58
C VAL A 46 0.91 -17.64 -30.61
N ALA A 47 -0.42 -17.77 -30.66
CA ALA A 47 -1.08 -19.03 -30.96
C ALA A 47 -0.77 -19.44 -32.41
N SER A 48 0.29 -20.20 -32.61
CA SER A 48 0.51 -20.97 -33.84
C SER A 48 1.16 -22.31 -33.49
N ASN A 49 0.30 -23.33 -33.36
CA ASN A 49 0.52 -24.75 -33.03
C ASN A 49 0.40 -25.11 -31.54
N VAL A 50 -0.62 -25.92 -31.26
CA VAL A 50 -1.28 -26.11 -29.95
C VAL A 50 -0.60 -27.16 -29.06
N ASP A 51 0.57 -27.71 -29.42
CA ASP A 51 1.16 -28.84 -28.69
C ASP A 51 2.61 -28.63 -28.18
N GLU A 52 3.28 -27.53 -28.54
CA GLU A 52 4.71 -27.32 -28.21
C GLU A 52 5.01 -26.14 -27.27
N SER A 53 4.01 -25.37 -26.81
CA SER A 53 4.22 -24.10 -26.07
C SER A 53 3.80 -24.11 -24.59
N GLU A 54 3.35 -25.25 -24.05
CA GLU A 54 2.98 -25.35 -22.63
C GLU A 54 4.16 -25.85 -21.77
N LEU A 55 4.55 -25.04 -20.78
CA LEU A 55 5.60 -25.37 -19.81
C LEU A 55 4.98 -25.68 -18.44
N CYS A 56 5.68 -26.43 -17.60
CA CYS A 56 5.37 -26.49 -16.17
C CYS A 56 6.62 -26.20 -15.33
N MET A 57 6.47 -26.12 -14.00
CA MET A 57 7.57 -25.66 -13.13
C MET A 57 8.78 -26.60 -13.12
N LYS A 58 8.67 -27.84 -13.60
CA LYS A 58 9.80 -28.76 -13.77
C LYS A 58 10.72 -28.36 -14.94
N ASP A 59 10.20 -27.58 -15.89
CA ASP A 59 10.92 -27.11 -17.09
C ASP A 59 11.58 -25.75 -16.84
N VAL A 60 11.38 -25.18 -15.64
CA VAL A 60 11.95 -23.92 -15.18
C VAL A 60 13.28 -24.19 -14.47
N GLN A 61 14.31 -23.50 -14.92
CA GLN A 61 15.56 -23.39 -14.18
C GLN A 61 15.57 -22.07 -13.42
N PHE A 62 15.70 -22.15 -12.10
CA PHE A 62 15.80 -20.98 -11.25
C PHE A 62 17.26 -20.57 -11.01
N ASP A 63 17.53 -19.28 -11.19
CA ASP A 63 18.73 -18.59 -10.70
C ASP A 63 18.28 -17.60 -9.61
N VAL A 64 18.42 -18.00 -8.35
CA VAL A 64 17.95 -17.22 -7.20
C VAL A 64 19.11 -16.64 -6.41
N LEU A 65 19.11 -15.32 -6.28
CA LEU A 65 20.02 -14.60 -5.40
C LEU A 65 19.24 -14.00 -4.22
N ILE A 66 19.74 -14.24 -3.02
CA ILE A 66 19.27 -13.55 -1.81
C ILE A 66 20.16 -12.32 -1.66
N CYS A 67 19.62 -11.16 -2.02
CA CYS A 67 20.33 -9.89 -2.07
C CYS A 67 20.10 -9.11 -0.77
N CYS A 68 21.00 -9.26 0.19
CA CYS A 68 20.95 -8.53 1.45
C CYS A 68 21.81 -7.27 1.37
N TYR A 69 21.24 -6.11 1.67
CA TYR A 69 22.01 -4.87 1.81
C TYR A 69 21.92 -4.34 3.24
N ASN A 70 23.06 -4.29 3.92
CA ASN A 70 23.22 -3.71 5.25
C ASN A 70 23.36 -2.19 5.19
N ASP A 71 22.33 -1.47 5.63
CA ASP A 71 22.30 -0.01 5.66
C ASP A 71 22.79 0.54 6.99
N ALA A 72 24.11 0.41 7.21
CA ALA A 72 24.81 0.93 8.39
C ALA A 72 24.21 0.45 9.72
N SER A 73 23.97 -0.87 9.87
CA SER A 73 23.63 -1.45 11.17
C SER A 73 24.73 -1.20 12.20
N THR A 74 24.32 -0.98 13.44
CA THR A 74 25.17 -0.79 14.62
C THR A 74 25.18 -1.99 15.55
N ASP A 75 24.38 -3.01 15.26
CA ASP A 75 24.32 -4.30 15.95
C ASP A 75 25.07 -5.39 15.18
N ASN A 76 24.97 -6.67 15.59
CA ASN A 76 25.69 -7.77 14.94
C ASN A 76 25.05 -8.26 13.62
N SER A 77 24.13 -7.50 13.00
CA SER A 77 23.47 -7.92 11.75
C SER A 77 24.45 -8.26 10.63
N LEU A 78 25.45 -7.40 10.40
CA LEU A 78 26.42 -7.59 9.32
C LEU A 78 27.30 -8.84 9.56
N ASP A 79 27.74 -9.05 10.80
CA ASP A 79 28.51 -10.24 11.19
C ASP A 79 27.72 -11.52 10.95
N ILE A 80 26.42 -11.52 11.27
CA ILE A 80 25.54 -12.67 11.03
C ILE A 80 25.43 -12.95 9.52
N LEU A 81 25.23 -11.92 8.71
CA LEU A 81 25.15 -12.06 7.25
C LEU A 81 26.44 -12.67 6.67
N HIS A 82 27.61 -12.15 7.04
CA HIS A 82 28.89 -12.69 6.58
C HIS A 82 29.16 -14.12 7.06
N ARG A 83 28.73 -14.49 8.28
CA ARG A 83 28.81 -15.89 8.73
C ARG A 83 28.00 -16.81 7.83
N ILE A 84 26.76 -16.44 7.48
CA ILE A 84 25.90 -17.25 6.58
C ILE A 84 26.51 -17.34 5.16
N GLU A 85 27.01 -16.22 4.63
CA GLU A 85 27.65 -16.16 3.30
C GLU A 85 28.90 -17.06 3.22
N ASN A 86 29.70 -17.08 4.29
CA ASN A 86 30.88 -17.93 4.40
C ASN A 86 30.54 -19.41 4.57
N GLU A 87 29.46 -19.74 5.30
CA GLU A 87 28.96 -21.12 5.43
C GLU A 87 28.50 -21.69 4.08
N GLY A 88 27.89 -20.87 3.23
CA GLY A 88 27.51 -21.28 1.87
C GLY A 88 28.73 -21.51 0.97
N SER A 89 29.79 -20.72 1.16
CA SER A 89 31.03 -20.82 0.38
C SER A 89 31.86 -22.07 0.75
N CYS A 90 31.92 -22.46 2.02
CA CYS A 90 32.71 -23.61 2.47
C CYS A 90 32.06 -24.98 2.18
N ASN A 91 30.73 -25.06 2.09
CA ASN A 91 30.00 -26.29 1.75
C ASN A 91 30.07 -26.68 0.27
N THR A 92 30.69 -25.86 -0.59
CA THR A 92 30.94 -26.24 -1.99
C THR A 92 32.08 -27.26 -2.14
N ALA A 93 32.83 -27.57 -1.06
CA ALA A 93 33.99 -28.45 -1.10
C ALA A 93 33.74 -29.91 -0.65
N SER A 94 32.58 -30.26 -0.09
CA SER A 94 32.28 -31.68 0.19
C SER A 94 30.80 -31.91 0.49
N VAL A 95 30.29 -33.05 0.00
CA VAL A 95 28.93 -33.57 0.10
C VAL A 95 28.00 -33.11 -1.04
N ALA A 96 27.94 -33.93 -2.09
CA ALA A 96 26.80 -33.99 -3.00
C ALA A 96 25.57 -34.45 -2.20
N ILE A 97 24.90 -33.50 -1.55
CA ILE A 97 23.55 -33.70 -1.04
C ILE A 97 22.70 -33.95 -2.28
N LYS A 98 21.99 -35.08 -2.32
CA LYS A 98 20.98 -35.34 -3.35
C LYS A 98 19.93 -34.25 -3.25
N SER A 99 20.10 -33.15 -3.97
CA SER A 99 19.03 -32.18 -4.20
C SER A 99 17.89 -32.96 -4.84
N THR A 100 16.76 -33.05 -4.16
CA THR A 100 15.55 -33.51 -4.83
C THR A 100 15.25 -32.51 -5.96
N PRO A 101 14.64 -32.93 -7.08
CA PRO A 101 14.24 -32.03 -8.17
C PRO A 101 13.24 -30.93 -7.74
N GLU A 102 12.89 -30.87 -6.46
CA GLU A 102 11.96 -29.94 -5.84
C GLU A 102 12.68 -28.78 -5.12
N GLU A 103 13.99 -28.86 -4.84
CA GLU A 103 14.71 -27.78 -4.16
C GLU A 103 15.23 -26.72 -5.16
N ILE A 104 15.00 -25.45 -4.83
CA ILE A 104 15.53 -24.33 -5.61
C ILE A 104 16.89 -23.95 -5.04
N ALA A 105 17.94 -24.06 -5.85
CA ALA A 105 19.27 -23.61 -5.47
C ALA A 105 19.26 -22.08 -5.29
N THR A 106 19.77 -21.62 -4.16
CA THR A 106 19.86 -20.19 -3.82
C THR A 106 21.29 -19.82 -3.43
N LYS A 107 21.66 -18.55 -3.64
CA LYS A 107 22.95 -18.01 -3.19
C LYS A 107 22.75 -16.67 -2.49
N LEU A 108 23.34 -16.51 -1.31
CA LEU A 108 23.38 -15.25 -0.59
C LEU A 108 24.47 -14.34 -1.14
N ILE A 109 24.16 -13.05 -1.31
CA ILE A 109 25.11 -11.98 -1.59
C ILE A 109 24.85 -10.83 -0.62
N VAL A 110 25.91 -10.37 0.04
CA VAL A 110 25.85 -9.31 1.03
C VAL A 110 26.51 -8.03 0.48
N GLY A 111 25.75 -6.95 0.44
CA GLY A 111 26.26 -5.58 0.31
C GLY A 111 26.19 -4.84 1.63
N THR A 112 27.02 -3.82 1.80
CA THR A 112 26.99 -2.95 2.98
C THR A 112 27.30 -1.50 2.64
N SER A 113 26.67 -0.57 3.36
CA SER A 113 27.08 0.82 3.34
C SER A 113 28.51 0.97 3.86
N PRO A 114 29.28 1.98 3.37
CA PRO A 114 30.63 2.24 3.84
C PRO A 114 30.69 2.51 5.35
N ASP A 115 31.81 2.14 5.97
CA ASP A 115 32.03 2.37 7.40
C ASP A 115 31.89 3.84 7.78
N GLY A 116 31.22 4.10 8.90
CA GLY A 116 31.01 5.45 9.44
C GLY A 116 29.92 6.26 8.74
N THR A 117 29.21 5.69 7.76
CA THR A 117 27.99 6.28 7.19
C THR A 117 26.80 6.09 8.12
N LEU A 118 25.78 6.93 7.96
CA LEU A 118 24.50 6.80 8.65
C LEU A 118 23.51 6.04 7.77
N SER A 119 22.57 5.35 8.40
CA SER A 119 21.46 4.71 7.68
C SER A 119 20.69 5.74 6.84
N ARG A 120 20.36 5.35 5.61
CA ARG A 120 19.58 6.14 4.64
C ARG A 120 18.16 5.61 4.48
N GLY A 121 17.78 4.57 5.22
CA GLY A 121 16.43 4.02 5.29
C GLY A 121 16.18 2.87 4.32
N ALA A 122 15.03 2.20 4.50
CA ALA A 122 14.74 0.96 3.82
C ALA A 122 14.60 1.13 2.29
N GLY A 123 14.05 2.26 1.81
CA GLY A 123 14.03 2.58 0.37
C GLY A 123 15.42 2.61 -0.27
N TYR A 124 16.40 3.26 0.37
CA TYR A 124 17.79 3.24 -0.09
C TYR A 124 18.35 1.82 -0.08
N ALA A 125 18.19 1.12 1.03
CA ALA A 125 18.73 -0.22 1.21
C ALA A 125 18.16 -1.22 0.17
N ARG A 126 16.86 -1.14 -0.15
CA ARG A 126 16.23 -1.95 -1.22
C ARG A 126 16.77 -1.61 -2.60
N ASN A 127 16.96 -0.33 -2.91
CA ASN A 127 17.58 0.09 -4.17
C ASN A 127 19.01 -0.42 -4.30
N GLN A 128 19.79 -0.44 -3.22
CA GLN A 128 21.14 -1.00 -3.25
C GLN A 128 21.15 -2.52 -3.35
N ALA A 129 20.26 -3.21 -2.63
CA ALA A 129 20.08 -4.65 -2.75
C ALA A 129 19.72 -5.07 -4.19
N ALA A 130 18.86 -4.33 -4.88
CA ALA A 130 18.50 -4.58 -6.28
C ALA A 130 19.68 -4.43 -7.25
N LYS A 131 20.78 -3.77 -6.86
CA LYS A 131 22.01 -3.64 -7.66
C LYS A 131 23.00 -4.78 -7.46
N LEU A 132 22.84 -5.59 -6.40
CA LEU A 132 23.85 -6.59 -6.01
C LEU A 132 24.06 -7.69 -7.06
N ARG A 133 23.01 -8.13 -7.76
CA ARG A 133 23.15 -9.09 -8.86
C ARG A 133 24.11 -8.57 -9.93
N ALA A 134 23.91 -7.35 -10.41
CA ALA A 134 24.74 -6.78 -11.47
C ALA A 134 26.22 -6.72 -11.06
N THR A 135 26.49 -6.28 -9.83
CA THR A 135 27.85 -6.29 -9.26
C THR A 135 28.43 -7.71 -9.17
N TYR A 136 27.62 -8.67 -8.75
CA TYR A 136 28.03 -10.07 -8.65
C TYR A 136 28.34 -10.68 -10.02
N GLU A 137 27.47 -10.49 -11.02
CA GLU A 137 27.64 -11.00 -12.38
C GLU A 137 28.87 -10.40 -13.05
N GLN A 138 29.11 -9.09 -12.86
CA GLN A 138 30.33 -8.41 -13.32
C GLN A 138 31.60 -8.99 -12.70
N ASN A 139 31.60 -9.20 -11.37
CA ASN A 139 32.77 -9.72 -10.65
C ASN A 139 33.07 -11.19 -10.98
N ASN A 140 32.07 -11.96 -11.39
CA ASN A 140 32.21 -13.41 -11.66
C ASN A 140 32.17 -13.76 -13.15
N SER A 141 32.04 -12.76 -14.04
CA SER A 141 31.93 -12.96 -15.50
C SER A 141 30.88 -14.00 -15.89
N CYS A 142 29.73 -13.98 -15.21
CA CYS A 142 28.69 -15.02 -15.31
C CYS A 142 27.34 -14.48 -15.82
N GLU A 143 27.36 -13.45 -16.68
CA GLU A 143 26.13 -12.89 -17.25
C GLU A 143 25.39 -13.96 -18.08
N GLN A 144 24.21 -14.33 -17.62
CA GLN A 144 23.30 -15.25 -18.33
C GLN A 144 22.07 -14.49 -18.77
N GLN A 145 21.71 -14.62 -20.05
CA GLN A 145 20.44 -14.10 -20.56
C GLN A 145 19.30 -14.94 -19.97
N SER A 146 18.42 -14.31 -19.18
CA SER A 146 17.22 -14.97 -18.65
C SER A 146 15.99 -14.61 -19.47
N SER A 147 15.00 -15.49 -19.45
CA SER A 147 13.71 -15.23 -20.12
C SER A 147 12.87 -14.25 -19.31
N HIS A 148 12.93 -14.37 -17.98
CA HIS A 148 12.29 -13.45 -17.04
C HIS A 148 13.23 -13.14 -15.88
N HIS A 149 13.05 -11.96 -15.29
CA HIS A 149 13.78 -11.51 -14.11
C HIS A 149 12.82 -10.81 -13.16
N PHE A 150 12.66 -11.37 -11.97
CA PHE A 150 11.74 -10.88 -10.95
C PHE A 150 12.48 -10.41 -9.70
N LEU A 151 11.89 -9.44 -9.01
CA LEU A 151 12.23 -9.06 -7.65
C LEU A 151 11.19 -9.65 -6.70
N CYS A 152 11.65 -10.22 -5.60
CA CYS A 152 10.83 -10.74 -4.51
C CYS A 152 11.19 -10.01 -3.23
N ILE A 153 10.30 -9.16 -2.71
CA ILE A 153 10.62 -8.31 -1.55
C ILE A 153 10.50 -9.14 -0.26
N LEU A 154 11.40 -8.95 0.70
CA LEU A 154 11.30 -9.53 2.05
C LEU A 154 11.90 -8.56 3.07
N ASP A 155 11.19 -8.27 4.15
CA ASP A 155 11.73 -7.44 5.24
C ASP A 155 12.66 -8.26 6.14
N SER A 156 13.70 -7.62 6.68
CA SER A 156 14.77 -8.29 7.45
C SER A 156 14.30 -8.98 8.75
N ASP A 157 13.06 -8.75 9.16
CA ASP A 157 12.43 -9.33 10.32
C ASP A 157 11.29 -10.32 10.03
N ASP A 158 10.98 -10.61 8.77
CA ASP A 158 9.91 -11.54 8.34
C ASP A 158 10.42 -12.93 7.94
N ILE A 159 9.51 -13.89 7.75
CA ILE A 159 9.84 -15.27 7.32
C ILE A 159 9.23 -15.53 5.95
N MET A 160 10.04 -16.03 5.01
CA MET A 160 9.57 -16.50 3.71
C MET A 160 9.16 -17.98 3.80
N HIS A 161 7.94 -18.32 3.39
CA HIS A 161 7.56 -19.73 3.32
C HIS A 161 8.21 -20.44 2.11
N PRO A 162 8.45 -21.77 2.18
CA PRO A 162 9.32 -22.46 1.22
C PRO A 162 8.84 -22.45 -0.24
N SER A 163 7.54 -22.34 -0.49
CA SER A 163 7.00 -22.37 -1.86
C SER A 163 6.84 -21.00 -2.51
N ARG A 164 7.20 -19.90 -1.82
CA ARG A 164 6.88 -18.53 -2.25
C ARG A 164 7.39 -18.21 -3.65
N ILE A 165 8.67 -18.47 -3.91
CA ILE A 165 9.29 -18.17 -5.22
C ILE A 165 8.56 -18.92 -6.34
N ALA A 166 8.31 -20.22 -6.18
CA ALA A 166 7.65 -21.03 -7.19
C ALA A 166 6.20 -20.58 -7.43
N GLU A 167 5.43 -20.33 -6.37
CA GLU A 167 4.00 -19.97 -6.45
C GLU A 167 3.81 -18.59 -7.08
N GLN A 168 4.58 -17.57 -6.67
CA GLN A 168 4.48 -16.23 -7.26
C GLN A 168 5.03 -16.19 -8.69
N THR A 169 6.09 -16.95 -8.99
CA THR A 169 6.60 -17.08 -10.36
C THR A 169 5.56 -17.72 -11.27
N PHE A 170 5.01 -18.87 -10.88
CA PHE A 170 3.98 -19.57 -11.63
C PHE A 170 2.76 -18.67 -11.88
N ALA A 171 2.25 -18.02 -10.83
CA ALA A 171 1.10 -17.14 -10.94
C ALA A 171 1.38 -15.94 -11.86
N THR A 172 2.57 -15.34 -11.77
CA THR A 172 2.98 -14.20 -12.58
C THR A 172 3.09 -14.55 -14.06
N LEU A 173 3.64 -15.72 -14.38
CA LEU A 173 3.72 -16.22 -15.76
C LEU A 173 2.38 -16.70 -16.31
N SER A 174 1.41 -16.99 -15.44
CA SER A 174 0.07 -17.41 -15.84
C SER A 174 -0.89 -16.25 -16.15
N LEU A 175 -0.44 -14.99 -16.00
CA LEU A 175 -1.30 -13.82 -16.22
C LEU A 175 -1.70 -13.62 -17.69
N GLY A 176 -0.92 -14.15 -18.63
CA GLY A 176 -1.16 -13.98 -20.06
C GLY A 176 -0.75 -12.60 -20.58
N TYR A 177 -1.41 -12.15 -21.65
CA TYR A 177 -1.00 -10.97 -22.42
C TYR A 177 -2.04 -9.85 -22.39
N GLY A 178 -1.55 -8.62 -22.39
CA GLY A 178 -2.35 -7.42 -22.57
C GLY A 178 -2.79 -7.22 -24.02
N SER A 179 -3.66 -6.25 -24.25
CA SER A 179 -4.11 -5.87 -25.60
C SER A 179 -3.00 -5.29 -26.48
N ASP A 180 -1.90 -4.84 -25.87
CA ASP A 180 -0.68 -4.37 -26.52
C ASP A 180 0.28 -5.50 -26.93
N GLY A 181 -0.08 -6.76 -26.66
CA GLY A 181 0.74 -7.93 -26.95
C GLY A 181 1.90 -8.13 -25.97
N GLN A 182 2.03 -7.31 -24.93
CA GLN A 182 3.02 -7.52 -23.88
C GLN A 182 2.50 -8.50 -22.83
N HIS A 183 3.39 -9.32 -22.28
CA HIS A 183 3.01 -10.21 -21.18
C HIS A 183 2.72 -9.39 -19.92
N LEU A 184 1.61 -9.66 -19.25
CA LEU A 184 1.12 -8.87 -18.11
C LEU A 184 2.04 -8.94 -16.88
N CYS A 185 2.99 -9.87 -16.85
CA CYS A 185 4.04 -9.91 -15.83
C CYS A 185 4.91 -8.65 -15.81
N GLN A 186 5.04 -7.94 -16.93
CA GLN A 186 5.85 -6.72 -17.04
C GLN A 186 5.19 -5.49 -16.40
N THR A 187 3.88 -5.55 -16.16
CA THR A 187 3.09 -4.43 -15.65
C THR A 187 2.31 -4.78 -14.38
N THR A 188 2.47 -5.99 -13.84
CA THR A 188 1.74 -6.44 -12.66
C THR A 188 2.62 -6.40 -11.41
N LEU A 189 2.10 -5.76 -10.36
CA LEU A 189 2.57 -5.93 -8.99
C LEU A 189 1.78 -7.07 -8.34
N MET A 190 2.44 -8.18 -8.05
CA MET A 190 1.84 -9.34 -7.42
C MET A 190 2.10 -9.33 -5.91
N GLY A 191 1.05 -9.41 -5.10
CA GLY A 191 1.15 -9.73 -3.68
C GLY A 191 0.73 -11.17 -3.41
N CYS A 192 0.80 -11.58 -2.14
CA CYS A 192 0.33 -12.89 -1.69
C CYS A 192 -0.32 -12.81 -0.31
N GLN A 193 -1.05 -13.84 0.07
CA GLN A 193 -1.54 -13.97 1.44
C GLN A 193 -0.39 -14.16 2.44
N PHE A 194 -0.53 -13.56 3.61
CA PHE A 194 0.45 -13.64 4.70
C PHE A 194 -0.22 -14.03 6.03
N ASP A 195 0.56 -14.59 6.95
CA ASP A 195 0.17 -14.72 8.36
C ASP A 195 1.04 -13.85 9.26
N ARG A 196 0.81 -13.91 10.58
CA ARG A 196 1.49 -13.06 11.54
C ARG A 196 2.12 -13.83 12.68
N ILE A 197 3.24 -13.29 13.17
CA ILE A 197 3.93 -13.78 14.35
C ILE A 197 3.99 -12.65 15.39
N PRO A 198 3.34 -12.80 16.56
CA PRO A 198 2.37 -13.85 16.90
C PRO A 198 1.03 -13.71 16.14
N HIS A 199 0.28 -14.81 16.04
CA HIS A 199 -0.93 -14.93 15.19
C HIS A 199 -2.06 -13.94 15.52
N ASP A 200 -2.11 -13.46 16.75
CA ASP A 200 -3.12 -12.53 17.28
C ASP A 200 -2.78 -11.05 17.01
N SER A 201 -1.54 -10.75 16.61
CA SER A 201 -1.11 -9.38 16.34
C SER A 201 -1.89 -8.79 15.18
N THR A 202 -2.70 -7.75 15.41
CA THR A 202 -3.45 -7.06 14.34
C THR A 202 -4.22 -8.01 13.38
N TRP A 203 -4.75 -9.12 13.90
CA TRP A 203 -5.36 -10.19 13.09
C TRP A 203 -6.49 -9.69 12.15
N HIS A 204 -7.26 -8.68 12.57
CA HIS A 204 -8.30 -8.05 11.74
C HIS A 204 -7.72 -7.46 10.45
N TYR A 205 -6.52 -6.87 10.52
CA TYR A 205 -5.83 -6.31 9.36
C TYR A 205 -5.36 -7.40 8.41
N GLN A 206 -4.77 -8.48 8.95
CA GLN A 206 -4.40 -9.66 8.15
C GLN A 206 -5.63 -10.23 7.43
N ASN A 207 -6.74 -10.41 8.14
CA ASN A 207 -7.96 -10.95 7.56
C ASN A 207 -8.52 -10.04 6.45
N TRP A 208 -8.56 -8.73 6.68
CA TRP A 208 -8.96 -7.76 5.66
C TRP A 208 -8.05 -7.84 4.42
N ALA A 209 -6.73 -7.70 4.59
CA ALA A 209 -5.79 -7.71 3.47
C ALA A 209 -5.84 -9.01 2.66
N ASN A 210 -5.90 -10.17 3.33
CA ASN A 210 -5.99 -11.47 2.67
C ASN A 210 -7.35 -11.74 2.00
N SER A 211 -8.39 -10.97 2.33
CA SER A 211 -9.76 -11.11 1.77
C SER A 211 -10.06 -10.21 0.58
N LEU A 212 -9.23 -9.19 0.31
CA LEU A 212 -9.44 -8.29 -0.81
C LEU A 212 -9.50 -9.07 -2.12
N THR A 213 -10.52 -8.85 -2.94
CA THR A 213 -10.52 -9.27 -4.35
C THR A 213 -9.66 -8.31 -5.17
N ASP A 214 -9.28 -8.71 -6.39
CA ASP A 214 -8.48 -7.84 -7.26
C ASP A 214 -9.18 -6.50 -7.51
N ASP A 215 -10.50 -6.51 -7.75
CA ASP A 215 -11.30 -5.28 -7.84
C ASP A 215 -11.21 -4.41 -6.57
N ARG A 216 -11.28 -5.03 -5.39
CA ARG A 216 -11.16 -4.30 -4.11
C ARG A 216 -9.75 -3.73 -3.90
N LEU A 217 -8.70 -4.33 -4.46
CA LEU A 217 -7.35 -3.74 -4.42
C LEU A 217 -7.35 -2.34 -5.04
N TYR A 218 -8.11 -2.16 -6.14
CA TYR A 218 -8.24 -0.87 -6.82
C TYR A 218 -9.23 0.07 -6.11
N MET A 219 -10.37 -0.44 -5.62
CA MET A 219 -11.37 0.39 -4.93
C MET A 219 -10.86 0.94 -3.60
N GLU A 220 -10.01 0.19 -2.90
CA GLU A 220 -9.50 0.56 -1.58
C GLU A 220 -8.11 1.23 -1.63
N ARG A 221 -7.58 1.50 -2.82
CA ARG A 221 -6.22 2.05 -3.01
C ARG A 221 -5.95 3.38 -2.30
N PHE A 222 -6.98 4.17 -1.99
CA PHE A 222 -6.83 5.43 -1.26
C PHE A 222 -7.15 5.31 0.24
N ARG A 223 -7.59 4.12 0.69
CA ARG A 223 -7.79 3.79 2.10
C ARG A 223 -6.50 3.27 2.72
N GLU A 224 -5.78 2.43 1.98
CA GLU A 224 -4.57 1.77 2.44
C GLU A 224 -3.70 1.30 1.27
N CYS A 225 -2.44 0.94 1.52
CA CYS A 225 -1.68 0.13 0.57
C CYS A 225 -2.31 -1.27 0.49
N THR A 226 -2.96 -1.61 -0.62
CA THR A 226 -3.84 -2.81 -0.69
C THR A 226 -3.10 -4.11 -0.96
N LEU A 227 -1.89 -4.04 -1.51
CA LEU A 227 -0.93 -5.14 -1.50
C LEU A 227 0.13 -4.85 -0.45
N ILE A 228 0.20 -5.69 0.58
CA ILE A 228 1.04 -5.43 1.75
C ILE A 228 2.49 -5.74 1.43
N GLN A 229 3.41 -4.82 1.67
CA GLN A 229 4.83 -5.16 1.72
C GLN A 229 5.12 -5.94 3.02
N PRO A 230 5.88 -7.05 3.01
CA PRO A 230 6.80 -7.45 1.94
C PRO A 230 6.28 -8.53 0.99
N THR A 231 4.98 -8.65 0.74
CA THR A 231 4.46 -9.72 -0.14
C THR A 231 4.75 -9.51 -1.63
N TRP A 232 5.36 -8.38 -2.00
CA TRP A 232 5.52 -7.95 -3.38
C TRP A 232 6.46 -8.84 -4.19
N PHE A 233 6.02 -9.16 -5.39
CA PHE A 233 6.73 -9.87 -6.45
C PHE A 233 6.43 -9.15 -7.77
N LEU A 234 7.47 -8.78 -8.51
CA LEU A 234 7.34 -7.91 -9.69
C LEU A 234 8.49 -8.09 -10.66
N ALA A 235 8.29 -7.77 -11.94
CA ALA A 235 9.36 -7.76 -12.93
C ALA A 235 10.45 -6.74 -12.57
N ARG A 236 11.71 -7.10 -12.78
CA ARG A 236 12.85 -6.19 -12.61
C ARG A 236 12.72 -4.95 -13.49
N GLN A 237 12.29 -5.13 -14.73
CA GLN A 237 12.07 -4.03 -15.68
C GLN A 237 11.01 -3.05 -15.18
N LEU A 238 9.93 -3.52 -14.53
CA LEU A 238 8.93 -2.66 -13.92
C LEU A 238 9.56 -1.79 -12.83
N PHE A 239 10.34 -2.38 -11.93
CA PHE A 239 11.05 -1.65 -10.89
C PHE A 239 11.98 -0.57 -11.45
N ASP A 240 12.78 -0.89 -12.47
CA ASP A 240 13.69 0.06 -13.11
C ASP A 240 12.92 1.18 -13.84
N SER A 241 11.80 0.86 -14.49
CA SER A 241 10.96 1.84 -15.21
C SER A 241 10.35 2.90 -14.28
N LEU A 242 10.13 2.54 -13.01
CA LEU A 242 9.64 3.45 -11.98
C LEU A 242 10.78 4.22 -11.27
N GLY A 243 12.04 3.88 -11.55
CA GLY A 243 13.21 4.47 -10.91
C GLY A 243 13.50 3.95 -9.49
N GLY A 244 12.90 2.81 -9.10
CA GLY A 244 13.03 2.23 -7.77
C GLY A 244 12.31 3.01 -6.66
N TYR A 245 12.71 2.77 -5.40
CA TYR A 245 12.16 3.47 -4.24
C TYR A 245 12.68 4.90 -4.14
N VAL A 246 11.84 5.82 -3.66
CA VAL A 246 12.30 7.18 -3.30
C VAL A 246 13.24 7.08 -2.11
N GLU A 247 14.47 7.59 -2.28
CA GLU A 247 15.51 7.57 -1.25
C GLU A 247 15.51 8.84 -0.39
N ALA A 248 15.93 8.71 0.87
CA ALA A 248 16.27 9.88 1.67
C ALA A 248 17.52 10.56 1.10
N PRO A 249 17.58 11.91 1.14
CA PRO A 249 18.78 12.66 0.76
C PRO A 249 19.96 12.27 1.66
N GLU A 250 21.16 12.42 1.13
CA GLU A 250 22.38 12.21 1.92
C GLU A 250 22.44 13.21 3.08
N VAL A 251 22.60 12.70 4.30
CA VAL A 251 22.86 13.54 5.47
C VAL A 251 24.34 13.93 5.45
N TYR A 252 24.67 15.04 4.80
CA TYR A 252 25.98 15.65 4.97
C TYR A 252 26.11 16.08 6.43
N LYS A 253 27.13 15.59 7.14
CA LYS A 253 27.56 16.21 8.40
C LYS A 253 27.98 17.63 8.05
N GLU A 254 27.10 18.61 8.21
CA GLU A 254 27.50 20.01 8.18
C GLU A 254 28.56 20.20 9.25
N SER A 255 29.82 20.32 8.82
CA SER A 255 30.86 20.96 9.60
C SER A 255 30.33 22.35 9.96
N ARG A 256 30.19 22.60 11.26
CA ARG A 256 29.73 23.88 11.81
C ARG A 256 30.45 25.04 11.09
N GLY A 257 29.70 25.79 10.29
CA GLY A 257 30.07 27.13 9.84
C GLY A 257 30.33 27.25 8.35
N THR A 258 29.29 27.58 7.58
CA THR A 258 29.30 28.74 6.66
C THR A 258 27.90 29.03 6.15
N LYS A 259 27.42 30.26 6.37
CA LYS A 259 26.18 30.76 5.75
C LYS A 259 26.38 30.79 4.24
N ARG A 260 25.76 29.87 3.48
CA ARG A 260 25.62 30.01 2.03
C ARG A 260 24.36 30.80 1.73
N LYS A 261 24.53 31.88 0.95
CA LYS A 261 23.45 32.68 0.38
C LYS A 261 22.68 31.82 -0.62
N ALA A 262 21.36 31.92 -0.57
CA ALA A 262 20.47 31.40 -1.59
C ALA A 262 20.58 32.27 -2.85
N ASP A 263 21.29 31.78 -3.86
CA ASP A 263 21.08 32.17 -5.25
C ASP A 263 21.72 31.11 -6.14
N GLY A 264 20.88 30.39 -6.89
CA GLY A 264 21.27 29.28 -7.74
C GLY A 264 20.12 28.31 -7.90
N GLY A 265 19.15 28.67 -8.73
CA GLY A 265 18.09 27.77 -9.17
C GLY A 265 18.71 26.55 -9.86
N LEU A 266 18.43 25.37 -9.30
CA LEU A 266 18.72 24.10 -9.97
C LEU A 266 17.59 23.84 -10.97
N ASP A 267 17.93 23.88 -12.26
CA ASP A 267 17.07 23.36 -13.33
C ASP A 267 16.92 21.85 -13.15
N ILE A 268 15.76 21.41 -12.67
CA ILE A 268 15.40 20.00 -12.53
C ILE A 268 14.60 19.59 -13.78
N PRO A 269 15.05 18.58 -14.56
CA PRO A 269 14.31 18.10 -15.72
C PRO A 269 12.90 17.64 -15.33
N SER A 270 11.90 18.29 -15.91
CA SER A 270 10.49 17.94 -15.76
C SER A 270 10.20 16.63 -16.51
N LYS A 271 10.20 15.51 -15.78
CA LYS A 271 9.49 14.23 -16.08
C LYS A 271 9.87 13.15 -15.04
N SER A 272 9.45 13.32 -13.79
CA SER A 272 9.31 12.21 -12.83
C SER A 272 8.47 12.69 -11.65
N TYR A 273 7.63 11.79 -11.13
CA TYR A 273 6.61 12.06 -10.13
C TYR A 273 7.20 12.60 -8.81
N GLN A 274 7.26 13.92 -8.65
CA GLN A 274 7.58 14.56 -7.37
C GLN A 274 6.34 14.59 -6.48
N LEU A 275 5.94 13.44 -5.97
CA LEU A 275 4.99 13.40 -4.86
C LEU A 275 5.73 13.98 -3.64
N ILE A 276 5.69 15.29 -3.36
CA ILE A 276 6.22 15.93 -2.13
C ILE A 276 7.71 15.67 -1.82
N HIS A 277 8.55 16.70 -2.00
CA HIS A 277 9.98 16.67 -1.68
C HIS A 277 10.21 16.44 -0.16
N PRO A 278 11.26 15.70 0.26
CA PRO A 278 11.67 15.58 1.67
C PRO A 278 11.77 16.91 2.44
N THR A 279 11.96 18.04 1.75
CA THR A 279 12.06 19.37 2.39
C THR A 279 10.71 19.91 2.87
N GLU A 280 9.59 19.43 2.33
CA GLU A 280 8.25 19.73 2.86
C GLU A 280 7.95 18.99 4.17
N LEU A 281 8.72 17.94 4.48
CA LEU A 281 8.73 17.30 5.81
C LEU A 281 9.68 18.02 6.79
N LEU A 282 10.73 18.66 6.29
CA LEU A 282 11.72 19.38 7.10
C LEU A 282 11.30 20.80 7.51
N SER A 283 10.19 21.33 6.97
CA SER A 283 9.71 22.67 7.32
C SER A 283 8.92 22.73 8.64
N SER A 284 8.64 21.59 9.28
CA SER A 284 8.17 21.59 10.66
C SER A 284 9.35 21.86 11.59
N LYS A 285 9.32 22.99 12.30
CA LYS A 285 10.34 23.49 13.25
C LYS A 285 10.64 22.55 14.45
N GLU A 286 10.32 21.26 14.39
CA GLU A 286 10.31 20.35 15.55
C GLU A 286 11.12 19.04 15.40
N SER A 287 11.79 18.76 14.28
CA SER A 287 12.61 17.53 14.18
C SER A 287 14.09 17.84 13.91
N THR A 288 14.89 17.88 14.98
CA THR A 288 16.34 18.08 14.95
C THR A 288 17.16 16.85 14.56
N GLU A 289 16.53 15.73 14.18
CA GLU A 289 17.23 14.52 13.73
C GLU A 289 16.82 14.13 12.30
N VAL A 290 17.67 14.51 11.34
CA VAL A 290 17.52 14.22 9.89
C VAL A 290 17.73 12.72 9.57
N SER A 291 18.25 11.94 10.52
CA SER A 291 18.63 10.52 10.36
C SER A 291 17.46 9.55 10.17
N SER A 292 16.21 10.02 10.21
CA SER A 292 15.02 9.17 10.05
C SER A 292 13.93 9.84 9.21
N LEU A 293 14.31 10.43 8.06
CA LEU A 293 13.33 10.89 7.07
C LEU A 293 12.41 9.72 6.65
N ARG A 294 11.20 9.69 7.22
CA ARG A 294 10.17 8.71 6.88
C ARG A 294 9.47 9.16 5.63
N LEU A 295 9.77 8.49 4.52
CA LEU A 295 9.25 8.86 3.21
C LEU A 295 7.95 8.14 2.86
N ALA A 296 7.62 7.03 3.54
CA ALA A 296 6.56 6.11 3.11
C ALA A 296 6.83 5.61 1.68
N GLU A 297 8.08 5.21 1.44
CA GLU A 297 8.61 4.78 0.14
C GLU A 297 7.79 3.66 -0.50
N ASP A 298 7.26 2.74 0.30
CA ASP A 298 6.40 1.65 -0.17
C ASP A 298 5.09 2.22 -0.75
N LEU A 299 4.39 3.09 -0.01
CA LEU A 299 3.15 3.72 -0.50
C LEU A 299 3.40 4.57 -1.77
N ARG A 300 4.57 5.20 -1.86
CA ARG A 300 4.96 6.01 -3.02
C ARG A 300 5.21 5.14 -4.24
N PHE A 301 5.94 4.04 -4.08
CA PHE A 301 6.16 3.07 -5.15
C PHE A 301 4.83 2.49 -5.62
N PHE A 302 3.94 2.13 -4.68
CA PHE A 302 2.60 1.64 -4.98
C PHE A 302 1.78 2.61 -5.84
N TYR A 303 1.78 3.91 -5.52
CA TYR A 303 1.08 4.90 -6.35
C TYR A 303 1.80 5.23 -7.66
N ALA A 304 3.13 5.20 -7.68
CA ALA A 304 3.88 5.35 -8.94
C ALA A 304 3.55 4.21 -9.91
N HIS A 305 3.46 2.98 -9.42
CA HIS A 305 3.01 1.81 -10.18
C HIS A 305 1.61 2.00 -10.76
N LEU A 306 0.63 2.39 -9.93
CA LEU A 306 -0.74 2.63 -10.41
C LEU A 306 -0.82 3.80 -11.40
N ALA A 307 -0.06 4.86 -11.18
CA ALA A 307 -0.02 6.02 -12.09
C ALA A 307 0.63 5.68 -13.44
N ALA A 308 1.52 4.69 -13.49
CA ALA A 308 2.11 4.14 -14.70
C ALA A 308 1.18 3.15 -15.44
N GLY A 309 -0.06 2.95 -14.96
CA GLY A 309 -1.02 2.00 -15.55
C GLY A 309 -0.78 0.56 -15.14
N GLY A 310 0.00 0.32 -14.10
CA GLY A 310 0.30 -1.01 -13.60
C GLY A 310 -0.92 -1.71 -12.97
N SER A 311 -0.99 -3.03 -13.12
CA SER A 311 -2.02 -3.89 -12.55
C SER A 311 -1.62 -4.42 -11.17
N LEU A 312 -2.61 -4.72 -10.34
CA LEU A 312 -2.47 -5.35 -9.04
C LEU A 312 -3.08 -6.76 -9.08
N HIS A 313 -2.42 -7.73 -8.47
CA HIS A 313 -2.96 -9.08 -8.29
C HIS A 313 -2.62 -9.62 -6.90
N LEU A 314 -3.60 -10.22 -6.20
CA LEU A 314 -3.36 -10.91 -4.93
C LEU A 314 -3.39 -12.42 -5.15
N LEU A 315 -2.22 -13.06 -5.05
CA LEU A 315 -2.11 -14.52 -5.10
C LEU A 315 -2.72 -15.14 -3.84
N ARG A 316 -3.65 -16.08 -4.06
CA ARG A 316 -4.29 -16.87 -3.00
C ARG A 316 -3.85 -18.32 -3.12
N THR A 317 -3.40 -18.88 -2.01
CA THR A 317 -2.86 -20.23 -1.90
C THR A 317 -3.51 -20.94 -0.71
N SER A 318 -3.37 -22.27 -0.62
CA SER A 318 -3.92 -23.03 0.50
C SER A 318 -3.27 -22.68 1.84
N ARG A 319 -2.04 -22.15 1.81
CA ARG A 319 -1.29 -21.62 2.95
C ARG A 319 -0.66 -20.29 2.57
N PRO A 320 -0.50 -19.34 3.51
CA PRO A 320 0.24 -18.11 3.29
C PRO A 320 1.66 -18.35 2.75
N LEU A 321 2.24 -17.34 2.09
CA LEU A 321 3.60 -17.42 1.53
C LEU A 321 4.64 -16.57 2.29
N VAL A 322 4.20 -15.75 3.24
CA VAL A 322 5.05 -14.96 4.13
C VAL A 322 4.46 -14.95 5.54
N SER A 323 5.31 -15.02 6.56
CA SER A 323 4.94 -14.66 7.93
C SER A 323 5.48 -13.28 8.30
N TYR A 324 4.56 -12.35 8.56
CA TYR A 324 4.87 -11.00 9.02
C TYR A 324 5.11 -11.01 10.53
N ARG A 325 6.32 -10.69 10.97
CA ARG A 325 6.67 -10.64 12.39
C ARG A 325 6.33 -9.27 12.97
N HIS A 326 5.38 -9.25 13.90
CA HIS A 326 5.08 -8.04 14.64
C HIS A 326 6.13 -7.80 15.73
N ARG A 327 6.92 -6.74 15.56
CA ARG A 327 7.88 -6.25 16.56
C ARG A 327 7.28 -5.05 17.29
N SER A 328 6.74 -5.28 18.49
CA SER A 328 6.18 -4.21 19.33
C SER A 328 7.22 -3.12 19.57
N GLY A 329 6.85 -1.86 19.31
CA GLY A 329 7.74 -0.69 19.45
C GLY A 329 8.80 -0.51 18.36
N MET A 330 8.96 -1.45 17.42
CA MET A 330 9.98 -1.36 16.35
C MET A 330 9.37 -1.19 14.95
N SER A 331 8.05 -1.29 14.82
CA SER A 331 7.35 -1.12 13.55
C SER A 331 7.50 0.29 13.00
N GLN A 332 8.10 0.44 11.82
CA GLN A 332 8.25 1.74 11.14
C GLN A 332 6.90 2.42 10.87
N SER A 333 5.86 1.61 10.60
CA SER A 333 4.51 2.08 10.31
C SER A 333 3.86 2.85 11.46
N SER A 334 4.23 2.58 12.73
CA SER A 334 3.66 3.29 13.89
C SER A 334 4.23 4.70 14.06
N SER A 335 5.46 4.92 13.55
CA SER A 335 6.17 6.20 13.62
C SER A 335 5.95 7.09 12.39
N THR A 336 5.39 6.53 11.31
CA THR A 336 5.14 7.28 10.07
C THR A 336 4.00 8.30 10.28
N PRO A 337 4.21 9.60 10.00
CA PRO A 337 3.18 10.60 10.26
C PRO A 337 1.89 10.32 9.47
N ARG A 338 0.76 10.16 10.17
CA ARG A 338 -0.57 9.97 9.54
C ARG A 338 -0.88 11.04 8.49
N LYS A 339 -0.46 12.29 8.74
CA LYS A 339 -0.64 13.41 7.81
C LYS A 339 0.16 13.24 6.52
N LEU A 340 1.34 12.61 6.57
CA LEU A 340 2.11 12.29 5.37
C LEU A 340 1.36 11.26 4.51
N LEU A 341 0.92 10.16 5.13
CA LEU A 341 0.16 9.11 4.43
C LEU A 341 -1.13 9.67 3.80
N LEU A 342 -1.86 10.51 4.54
CA LEU A 342 -3.05 11.17 4.03
C LEU A 342 -2.75 12.11 2.85
N LYS A 343 -1.67 12.90 2.91
CA LYS A 343 -1.24 13.75 1.80
C LYS A 343 -0.90 12.93 0.54
N LEU A 344 -0.20 11.81 0.69
CA LEU A 344 0.12 10.92 -0.43
C LEU A 344 -1.15 10.31 -1.04
N ARG A 345 -2.08 9.83 -0.20
CA ARG A 345 -3.39 9.31 -0.63
C ARG A 345 -4.24 10.38 -1.33
N ALA A 346 -4.31 11.58 -0.77
CA ALA A 346 -5.05 12.70 -1.35
C ALA A 346 -4.49 13.09 -2.71
N LYS A 347 -3.16 13.23 -2.83
CA LYS A 347 -2.52 13.56 -4.10
C LYS A 347 -2.72 12.46 -5.15
N ALA A 348 -2.58 11.19 -4.78
CA ALA A 348 -2.87 10.08 -5.69
C ALA A 348 -4.34 10.06 -6.13
N TRP A 349 -5.26 10.41 -5.24
CA TRP A 349 -6.68 10.57 -5.57
C TRP A 349 -6.92 11.73 -6.54
N GLU A 350 -6.31 12.90 -6.31
CA GLU A 350 -6.40 14.04 -7.23
C GLU A 350 -5.94 13.65 -8.64
N ASP A 351 -4.77 13.04 -8.74
CA ASP A 351 -4.18 12.66 -10.03
C ASP A 351 -5.05 11.66 -10.78
N ALA A 352 -5.56 10.64 -10.08
CA ALA A 352 -6.31 9.55 -10.71
C ALA A 352 -7.79 9.90 -10.97
N VAL A 353 -8.42 10.68 -10.09
CA VAL A 353 -9.88 10.88 -10.06
C VAL A 353 -10.26 12.30 -10.48
N PHE A 354 -9.55 13.33 -10.01
CA PHE A 354 -9.89 14.71 -10.28
C PHE A 354 -9.30 15.20 -11.60
N TYR A 355 -8.02 14.92 -11.85
CA TYR A 355 -7.28 15.25 -13.07
C TYR A 355 -7.24 14.11 -14.10
N GLY A 356 -7.61 12.90 -13.67
CA GLY A 356 -7.68 11.74 -14.56
C GLY A 356 -8.67 11.96 -15.71
N LYS A 357 -8.37 11.38 -16.88
CA LYS A 357 -9.30 11.42 -18.01
C LYS A 357 -10.55 10.62 -17.65
N SER A 358 -11.72 11.19 -17.92
CA SER A 358 -12.96 10.42 -17.87
C SER A 358 -12.92 9.34 -18.95
N ASN A 359 -13.33 8.12 -18.62
CA ASN A 359 -13.54 7.04 -19.61
C ASN A 359 -14.71 7.33 -20.57
N ASN A 360 -15.36 8.49 -20.44
CA ASN A 360 -16.44 8.90 -21.30
C ASN A 360 -15.86 9.36 -22.66
N THR A 361 -16.34 8.74 -23.74
CA THR A 361 -15.87 8.91 -25.13
C THR A 361 -16.20 10.27 -25.75
N ASP A 362 -16.77 11.21 -24.99
CA ASP A 362 -17.08 12.56 -25.43
C ASP A 362 -15.82 13.43 -25.46
N THR A 363 -15.17 13.44 -26.62
CA THR A 363 -13.97 14.21 -26.97
C THR A 363 -14.07 15.73 -26.78
N ASN A 364 -15.27 16.25 -26.48
CA ASN A 364 -15.54 17.69 -26.32
C ASN A 364 -15.70 18.14 -24.86
N ASN A 365 -15.71 17.23 -23.87
CA ASN A 365 -15.82 17.61 -22.46
C ASN A 365 -14.69 16.99 -21.64
N THR A 366 -13.62 17.75 -21.46
CA THR A 366 -12.44 17.37 -20.68
C THR A 366 -12.64 17.51 -19.17
N SER A 367 -13.81 17.97 -18.71
CA SER A 367 -14.06 18.25 -17.29
C SER A 367 -14.64 17.05 -16.56
N THR A 368 -13.99 16.63 -15.47
CA THR A 368 -14.49 15.54 -14.62
C THR A 368 -15.73 15.99 -13.84
N ILE A 369 -16.60 15.04 -13.45
CA ILE A 369 -17.77 15.33 -12.59
C ILE A 369 -17.37 16.01 -11.27
N TRP A 370 -16.13 15.77 -10.82
CA TRP A 370 -15.56 16.29 -9.57
C TRP A 370 -15.21 17.79 -9.65
N GLN A 371 -14.87 18.30 -10.85
CA GLN A 371 -14.57 19.72 -11.05
C GLN A 371 -15.81 20.62 -10.91
N LYS A 372 -17.01 20.07 -11.13
CA LYS A 372 -18.29 20.76 -10.87
C LYS A 372 -18.59 20.91 -9.38
N GLY A 373 -17.85 20.18 -8.54
CA GLY A 373 -17.89 20.23 -7.10
C GLY A 373 -18.25 18.88 -6.48
N PHE A 374 -17.85 18.68 -5.23
CA PHE A 374 -18.09 17.43 -4.49
C PHE A 374 -18.25 17.69 -2.98
N ALA A 375 -18.85 16.72 -2.29
CA ALA A 375 -19.01 16.76 -0.84
C ALA A 375 -17.97 15.88 -0.13
N ILE A 376 -17.54 16.30 1.06
CA ILE A 376 -16.73 15.47 1.96
C ILE A 376 -17.62 14.93 3.07
N TRP A 377 -17.72 13.61 3.18
CA TRP A 377 -18.42 12.97 4.29
C TRP A 377 -17.48 12.79 5.48
N GLY A 378 -17.84 13.41 6.60
CA GLY A 378 -17.13 13.41 7.86
C GLY A 378 -16.59 14.79 8.20
N ALA A 379 -17.33 15.60 8.97
CA ALA A 379 -16.91 16.93 9.42
C ALA A 379 -15.95 16.89 10.64
N GLY A 380 -15.32 15.73 10.86
CA GLY A 380 -14.38 15.45 11.95
C GLY A 380 -12.94 15.84 11.61
N ARG A 381 -11.99 15.25 12.34
CA ARG A 381 -10.55 15.45 12.12
C ARG A 381 -10.13 15.00 10.72
N ASP A 382 -10.45 13.77 10.36
CA ASP A 382 -9.94 13.14 9.13
C ASP A 382 -10.45 13.85 7.86
N GLY A 383 -11.73 14.20 7.78
CA GLY A 383 -12.26 14.97 6.64
C GLY A 383 -11.71 16.39 6.54
N LYS A 384 -11.44 17.07 7.67
CA LYS A 384 -10.79 18.38 7.67
C LYS A 384 -9.31 18.29 7.27
N ASP A 385 -8.62 17.23 7.71
CA ASP A 385 -7.24 17.00 7.32
C ASP A 385 -7.13 16.58 5.85
N PHE A 386 -8.12 15.86 5.31
CA PHE A 386 -8.22 15.58 3.87
C PHE A 386 -8.38 16.87 3.08
N LEU A 387 -9.31 17.75 3.44
CA LEU A 387 -9.48 19.05 2.79
C LEU A 387 -8.17 19.88 2.76
N LYS A 388 -7.39 19.85 3.85
CA LYS A 388 -6.09 20.55 3.94
C LYS A 388 -4.97 19.86 3.17
N ALA A 389 -5.11 18.57 2.89
CA ALA A 389 -4.16 17.79 2.12
C ALA A 389 -4.35 17.99 0.60
N LEU A 390 -5.52 18.49 0.18
CA LEU A 390 -5.81 18.79 -1.22
C LEU A 390 -5.05 20.02 -1.74
N SER A 391 -4.76 20.05 -3.03
CA SER A 391 -4.30 21.24 -3.74
C SER A 391 -5.37 22.34 -3.73
N SER A 392 -4.94 23.60 -3.87
CA SER A 392 -5.84 24.76 -3.82
C SER A 392 -6.99 24.64 -4.82
N ASP A 393 -6.70 24.18 -6.04
CA ASP A 393 -7.66 24.05 -7.12
C ASP A 393 -8.74 23.03 -6.77
N VAL A 394 -8.35 21.85 -6.27
CA VAL A 394 -9.28 20.78 -5.89
C VAL A 394 -10.07 21.14 -4.63
N ALA A 395 -9.42 21.73 -3.64
CA ALA A 395 -10.06 22.20 -2.43
C ALA A 395 -11.12 23.28 -2.72
N SER A 396 -10.91 24.10 -3.76
CA SER A 396 -11.89 25.10 -4.20
C SER A 396 -13.19 24.47 -4.73
N CYS A 397 -13.16 23.24 -5.22
CA CYS A 397 -14.33 22.49 -5.69
C CYS A 397 -15.14 21.84 -4.56
N VAL A 398 -14.66 21.83 -3.31
CA VAL A 398 -15.42 21.24 -2.19
C VAL A 398 -16.65 22.09 -1.88
N VAL A 399 -17.85 21.54 -1.98
CA VAL A 399 -19.11 22.28 -1.80
C VAL A 399 -19.51 22.36 -0.33
N CYS A 400 -19.43 21.24 0.38
CA CYS A 400 -19.83 21.13 1.77
C CYS A 400 -19.18 19.94 2.47
N PHE A 401 -19.26 19.95 3.79
CA PHE A 401 -19.14 18.73 4.59
C PHE A 401 -20.53 18.15 4.84
N VAL A 402 -20.62 16.82 4.88
CA VAL A 402 -21.78 16.12 5.42
C VAL A 402 -21.40 15.27 6.63
N ASP A 403 -22.32 15.14 7.58
CA ASP A 403 -22.14 14.30 8.77
C ASP A 403 -23.47 13.65 9.18
N VAL A 404 -23.41 12.76 10.16
CA VAL A 404 -24.58 12.08 10.76
C VAL A 404 -24.88 12.66 12.15
N ASP A 405 -23.87 13.23 12.81
CA ASP A 405 -24.01 13.74 14.17
C ASP A 405 -24.77 15.08 14.18
N LYS A 406 -26.08 15.00 14.46
CA LYS A 406 -26.99 16.15 14.56
C LYS A 406 -26.48 17.22 15.54
N LYS A 407 -25.85 16.82 16.66
CA LYS A 407 -25.30 17.78 17.64
C LYS A 407 -24.14 18.53 17.04
N LYS A 408 -23.20 17.82 16.40
CA LYS A 408 -22.07 18.44 15.70
C LYS A 408 -22.53 19.41 14.62
N ILE A 409 -23.53 19.01 13.82
CA ILE A 409 -24.11 19.84 12.75
C ILE A 409 -24.71 21.12 13.33
N ASN A 410 -25.55 21.01 14.36
CA ASN A 410 -26.24 22.15 14.96
C ASN A 410 -25.31 23.12 15.70
N HIS A 411 -24.24 22.61 16.32
CA HIS A 411 -23.28 23.43 17.06
C HIS A 411 -22.23 24.10 16.17
N ILE A 412 -21.66 23.37 15.21
CA ILE A 412 -20.55 23.88 14.40
C ILE A 412 -21.07 24.67 13.20
N LYS A 413 -22.10 24.16 12.51
CA LYS A 413 -22.77 24.71 11.32
C LYS A 413 -21.89 24.95 10.08
N TYR A 414 -20.68 25.49 10.25
CA TYR A 414 -19.74 25.83 9.20
C TYR A 414 -18.31 25.46 9.61
N TYR A 415 -17.51 25.03 8.64
CA TYR A 415 -16.07 24.95 8.77
C TYR A 415 -15.43 26.14 8.05
N ASP A 416 -14.74 26.98 8.83
CA ASP A 416 -13.96 28.09 8.31
C ASP A 416 -12.52 27.62 8.09
N ASN A 417 -12.04 27.64 6.85
CA ASN A 417 -10.65 27.39 6.50
C ASN A 417 -10.00 28.70 6.04
N PRO A 418 -9.18 29.36 6.90
CA PRO A 418 -8.51 30.61 6.57
C PRO A 418 -7.61 30.51 5.34
N ASP A 419 -6.93 29.39 5.17
CA ASP A 419 -5.96 29.17 4.09
C ASP A 419 -6.66 29.11 2.72
N LEU A 420 -7.86 28.54 2.68
CA LEU A 420 -8.70 28.47 1.48
C LEU A 420 -9.60 29.70 1.30
N LYS A 421 -9.62 30.62 2.27
CA LYS A 421 -10.57 31.75 2.36
C LYS A 421 -12.02 31.33 2.10
N LYS A 422 -12.37 30.10 2.48
CA LYS A 422 -13.66 29.47 2.18
C LYS A 422 -14.36 29.04 3.45
N ARG A 423 -15.64 29.39 3.55
CA ARG A 423 -16.56 28.93 4.60
C ARG A 423 -17.43 27.81 4.03
N LEU A 424 -17.25 26.60 4.54
CA LEU A 424 -17.96 25.41 4.05
C LEU A 424 -19.09 25.03 5.01
N PRO A 425 -20.34 24.88 4.55
CA PRO A 425 -21.43 24.42 5.43
C PRO A 425 -21.22 22.96 5.84
N ILE A 426 -21.64 22.63 7.06
CA ILE A 426 -21.73 21.26 7.57
C ILE A 426 -23.21 20.89 7.57
N LEU A 427 -23.58 19.94 6.72
CA LEU A 427 -24.96 19.51 6.48
C LEU A 427 -25.17 18.09 7.01
N HIS A 428 -26.44 17.71 7.18
CA HIS A 428 -26.77 16.30 7.40
C HIS A 428 -26.67 15.53 6.07
N PHE A 429 -26.14 14.31 6.07
CA PHE A 429 -25.92 13.53 4.83
C PHE A 429 -27.18 13.28 3.99
N SER A 430 -28.37 13.35 4.61
CA SER A 430 -29.66 13.14 3.92
C SER A 430 -29.88 14.10 2.75
N VAL A 431 -29.24 15.28 2.75
CA VAL A 431 -29.32 16.24 1.64
C VAL A 431 -28.75 15.70 0.32
N LEU A 432 -27.99 14.60 0.37
CA LEU A 432 -27.38 13.95 -0.81
C LEU A 432 -28.23 12.80 -1.38
N ARG A 433 -29.35 12.43 -0.73
CA ARG A 433 -30.19 11.29 -1.14
C ARG A 433 -30.95 11.60 -2.42
N LYS A 434 -31.00 10.63 -3.35
CA LYS A 434 -31.74 10.73 -4.62
C LYS A 434 -33.27 10.66 -4.44
N ASP A 435 -33.73 9.84 -3.50
CA ASP A 435 -35.16 9.65 -3.21
C ASP A 435 -35.52 10.27 -1.85
N THR A 436 -36.22 11.40 -1.86
CA THR A 436 -36.86 11.96 -0.66
C THR A 436 -38.15 11.20 -0.29
N ASN A 437 -38.68 10.38 -1.19
CA ASN A 437 -40.00 9.72 -1.08
C ASN A 437 -39.97 8.27 -0.56
N LYS A 438 -38.81 7.70 -0.23
CA LYS A 438 -38.73 6.46 0.56
C LYS A 438 -38.67 6.80 2.05
N THR A 439 -39.81 7.18 2.60
CA THR A 439 -40.11 6.84 4.00
C THR A 439 -40.18 5.32 4.08
N ASP A 440 -39.17 4.66 4.61
CA ASP A 440 -39.38 3.47 5.45
C ASP A 440 -38.09 2.98 6.14
N ALA A 441 -38.25 2.69 7.44
CA ALA A 441 -37.32 2.06 8.37
C ALA A 441 -35.96 2.76 8.64
N MET A 442 -36.01 3.93 9.28
CA MET A 442 -34.93 4.31 10.22
C MET A 442 -35.00 3.39 11.44
N VAL A 443 -33.98 2.57 11.66
CA VAL A 443 -33.63 2.14 13.02
C VAL A 443 -32.75 3.25 13.57
N ASP A 444 -33.35 4.21 14.25
CA ASP A 444 -32.66 5.21 15.08
C ASP A 444 -32.49 4.57 16.48
N SER A 445 -31.46 3.75 16.67
CA SER A 445 -30.98 3.44 18.01
C SER A 445 -30.00 4.53 18.41
N GLU A 446 -30.22 5.21 19.53
CA GLU A 446 -29.44 6.35 20.00
C GLU A 446 -27.95 6.05 20.34
N VAL A 447 -27.42 4.92 19.85
CA VAL A 447 -26.02 4.48 19.98
C VAL A 447 -25.32 4.53 18.61
N PHE A 448 -25.50 5.61 17.83
CA PHE A 448 -24.87 5.74 16.52
C PHE A 448 -23.64 6.66 16.55
N GLY A 449 -22.48 6.11 16.19
CA GLY A 449 -21.29 6.87 15.76
C GLY A 449 -20.34 7.36 16.85
N ARG A 450 -20.62 7.13 18.15
CA ARG A 450 -19.59 7.32 19.19
C ARG A 450 -18.62 6.15 19.19
N ILE A 451 -17.36 6.40 18.83
CA ILE A 451 -16.25 5.58 19.32
C ILE A 451 -16.17 5.85 20.82
N ASP A 452 -16.75 4.97 21.63
CA ASP A 452 -16.72 5.10 23.08
C ASP A 452 -15.34 4.71 23.59
N LYS A 453 -14.45 5.72 23.70
CA LYS A 453 -13.07 5.56 24.19
C LYS A 453 -12.97 5.04 25.64
N ARG A 454 -14.10 4.81 26.33
CA ARG A 454 -14.15 4.33 27.71
C ARG A 454 -14.17 2.80 27.82
N LYS A 455 -14.47 2.06 26.75
CA LYS A 455 -14.62 0.60 26.81
C LYS A 455 -13.30 -0.19 26.68
N GLU A 456 -12.17 0.44 26.37
CA GLU A 456 -10.87 -0.25 26.38
C GLU A 456 -10.36 -0.60 27.79
N ASN A 457 -10.93 -0.02 28.85
CA ASN A 457 -10.49 -0.27 30.24
C ASN A 457 -11.43 -1.13 31.09
N ALA A 458 -12.45 -1.76 30.50
CA ALA A 458 -13.46 -2.52 31.25
C ALA A 458 -13.51 -4.02 30.92
N LEU A 459 -12.37 -4.62 30.54
CA LEU A 459 -12.17 -6.07 30.54
C LEU A 459 -11.60 -6.54 31.89
N SER A 460 -12.29 -6.19 32.96
CA SER A 460 -12.20 -6.89 34.24
C SER A 460 -13.53 -6.77 34.96
N HIS A 461 -14.11 -7.92 35.30
CA HIS A 461 -15.36 -8.10 36.04
C HIS A 461 -16.67 -7.94 35.28
N LEU A 462 -17.16 -9.05 34.70
CA LEU A 462 -18.59 -9.33 34.70
C LEU A 462 -18.83 -10.81 35.07
N LYS A 463 -19.37 -11.02 36.28
CA LYS A 463 -20.22 -12.16 36.62
C LYS A 463 -21.61 -11.61 36.98
N ASN A 464 -22.59 -12.18 36.30
CA ASN A 464 -23.95 -12.50 36.72
C ASN A 464 -25.03 -11.40 36.91
N ASN A 465 -26.21 -11.82 36.42
CA ASN A 465 -27.59 -11.44 36.72
C ASN A 465 -28.12 -10.17 36.04
N ALA A 466 -29.40 -10.03 35.71
CA ALA A 466 -30.57 -10.86 35.38
C ALA A 466 -31.71 -9.82 35.15
N ASP A 467 -32.63 -10.09 34.23
CA ASP A 467 -33.98 -9.51 34.07
C ASP A 467 -34.24 -8.02 34.35
N VAL A 468 -34.56 -7.25 33.30
CA VAL A 468 -35.47 -6.09 33.40
C VAL A 468 -36.34 -6.01 32.14
N GLU A 469 -37.66 -5.90 32.37
CA GLU A 469 -38.77 -5.82 31.41
C GLU A 469 -38.69 -4.63 30.45
N LEU A 470 -39.20 -4.84 29.22
CA LEU A 470 -39.31 -3.84 28.16
C LEU A 470 -40.71 -3.19 28.20
N GLU A 471 -40.78 -1.90 28.55
CA GLU A 471 -41.91 -1.03 28.21
C GLU A 471 -41.59 -0.26 26.92
N GLU A 472 -42.30 -0.55 25.83
CA GLU A 472 -42.28 0.24 24.60
C GLU A 472 -43.12 1.51 24.76
N LYS A 473 -42.47 2.68 24.77
CA LYS A 473 -43.14 3.96 24.50
C LYS A 473 -42.83 4.40 23.08
N ALA A 474 -43.89 4.50 22.27
CA ALA A 474 -43.85 5.05 20.93
C ALA A 474 -43.36 6.51 20.96
N GLN A 475 -42.28 6.80 20.24
CA GLN A 475 -41.75 8.16 20.06
C GLN A 475 -41.83 8.57 18.57
N GLU A 476 -42.28 9.81 18.36
CA GLU A 476 -42.58 10.44 17.08
C GLU A 476 -41.38 10.47 16.11
N LYS A 477 -41.66 10.17 14.83
CA LYS A 477 -40.70 10.23 13.72
C LYS A 477 -40.48 11.69 13.27
N ASP A 478 -39.49 12.38 13.84
CA ASP A 478 -39.09 13.71 13.36
C ASP A 478 -38.32 13.62 12.02
N THR A 479 -39.00 13.96 10.94
CA THR A 479 -38.41 14.16 9.61
C THR A 479 -37.76 15.54 9.57
N ILE A 480 -36.45 15.61 9.79
CA ILE A 480 -35.73 16.89 9.86
C ILE A 480 -35.52 17.45 8.44
N GLN A 481 -36.28 18.49 8.10
CA GLN A 481 -35.96 19.39 6.99
C GLN A 481 -34.85 20.37 7.42
N TYR A 482 -33.76 20.46 6.66
CA TYR A 482 -32.72 21.47 6.89
C TYR A 482 -33.29 22.87 6.63
N GLN A 483 -33.33 23.73 7.65
CA GLN A 483 -33.92 25.07 7.57
C GLN A 483 -32.92 26.17 7.13
N GLY A 484 -31.74 25.81 6.62
CA GLY A 484 -30.76 26.77 6.07
C GLY A 484 -30.75 26.78 4.54
N ASN A 485 -30.20 27.84 3.94
CA ASN A 485 -29.98 27.86 2.48
C ASN A 485 -28.92 26.81 2.11
N LEU A 486 -29.28 25.88 1.22
CA LEU A 486 -28.33 24.95 0.62
C LEU A 486 -27.34 25.70 -0.28
N PRO A 487 -26.08 25.24 -0.37
CA PRO A 487 -25.08 25.86 -1.23
C PRO A 487 -25.36 25.67 -2.73
N LEU A 488 -26.18 24.67 -3.09
CA LEU A 488 -26.66 24.36 -4.44
C LEU A 488 -28.15 24.00 -4.37
N SER A 489 -28.84 23.88 -5.52
CA SER A 489 -30.22 23.38 -5.55
C SER A 489 -30.30 21.95 -5.02
N GLU A 490 -31.48 21.53 -4.53
CA GLU A 490 -31.67 20.15 -4.04
C GLU A 490 -31.28 19.11 -5.10
N ALA A 491 -31.69 19.32 -6.36
CA ALA A 491 -31.35 18.44 -7.47
C ALA A 491 -29.82 18.31 -7.65
N GLU A 492 -29.08 19.41 -7.62
CA GLU A 492 -27.62 19.40 -7.72
C GLU A 492 -26.96 18.70 -6.53
N MET A 493 -27.47 18.92 -5.31
CA MET A 493 -27.00 18.22 -4.10
C MET A 493 -27.15 16.70 -4.25
N THR A 494 -28.26 16.22 -4.82
CA THR A 494 -28.49 14.78 -5.05
C THR A 494 -27.58 14.17 -6.12
N LEU A 495 -26.83 14.97 -6.87
CA LEU A 495 -25.88 14.52 -7.90
C LEU A 495 -24.41 14.70 -7.52
N LEU A 496 -24.11 15.45 -6.45
CA LEU A 496 -22.73 15.70 -6.01
C LEU A 496 -21.95 14.41 -5.75
N PRO A 497 -20.78 14.20 -6.40
CA PRO A 497 -19.84 13.16 -6.00
C PRO A 497 -19.42 13.29 -4.53
N VAL A 498 -18.99 12.20 -3.91
CA VAL A 498 -18.69 12.15 -2.47
C VAL A 498 -17.35 11.48 -2.19
N VAL A 499 -16.53 12.12 -1.35
CA VAL A 499 -15.38 11.48 -0.70
C VAL A 499 -15.72 11.19 0.76
N VAL A 500 -15.61 9.93 1.17
CA VAL A 500 -15.89 9.48 2.54
C VAL A 500 -14.60 9.38 3.34
N CYS A 501 -14.46 10.27 4.32
CA CYS A 501 -13.31 10.38 5.21
C CYS A 501 -13.61 9.79 6.60
N VAL A 502 -14.34 8.69 6.65
CA VAL A 502 -14.74 7.99 7.88
C VAL A 502 -14.36 6.52 7.74
N ALA A 503 -13.73 5.98 8.79
CA ALA A 503 -13.31 4.58 8.82
C ALA A 503 -14.51 3.63 8.70
N MET A 504 -14.41 2.70 7.74
CA MET A 504 -15.40 1.64 7.52
C MET A 504 -15.31 0.54 8.58
N TYR A 505 -16.37 -0.27 8.67
CA TYR A 505 -16.48 -1.48 9.50
C TYR A 505 -16.40 -1.25 11.01
N ARG A 506 -16.47 0.00 11.48
CA ARG A 506 -16.46 0.35 12.91
C ARG A 506 -17.85 0.57 13.52
N SER A 507 -18.88 0.63 12.67
CA SER A 507 -20.24 0.98 13.08
C SER A 507 -21.27 -0.13 12.79
N ASN A 508 -20.86 -1.40 12.79
CA ASN A 508 -21.74 -2.54 12.47
C ASN A 508 -22.59 -2.32 11.21
N GLY A 509 -21.97 -1.81 10.13
CA GLY A 509 -22.63 -1.56 8.85
C GLY A 509 -23.41 -0.25 8.75
N ALA A 510 -23.50 0.58 9.81
CA ALA A 510 -24.33 1.78 9.79
C ALA A 510 -23.83 2.86 8.81
N LEU A 511 -22.52 3.13 8.82
CA LEU A 511 -21.90 4.02 7.83
C LEU A 511 -22.17 3.51 6.41
N GLU A 512 -21.95 2.23 6.18
CA GLU A 512 -22.10 1.59 4.88
C GLU A 512 -23.54 1.69 4.36
N ARG A 513 -24.55 1.47 5.22
CA ARG A 513 -25.97 1.67 4.86
C ARG A 513 -26.28 3.14 4.53
N ASN A 514 -25.73 4.08 5.29
CA ASN A 514 -25.95 5.51 5.04
C ASN A 514 -25.29 5.97 3.74
N VAL A 515 -24.07 5.52 3.46
CA VAL A 515 -23.37 5.77 2.19
C VAL A 515 -24.10 5.10 1.02
N ALA A 516 -24.62 3.89 1.19
CA ALA A 516 -25.45 3.26 0.16
C ALA A 516 -26.73 4.08 -0.14
N SER A 517 -27.33 4.70 0.90
CA SER A 517 -28.58 5.46 0.75
C SER A 517 -28.46 6.73 -0.11
N ILE A 518 -27.25 7.25 -0.34
CA ILE A 518 -27.04 8.42 -1.23
C ILE A 518 -26.92 8.01 -2.70
N GLY A 519 -26.95 6.71 -3.03
CA GLY A 519 -27.06 6.21 -4.40
C GLY A 519 -25.89 6.59 -5.30
N ARG A 520 -24.68 6.63 -4.73
CA ARG A 520 -23.42 6.83 -5.44
C ARG A 520 -22.74 5.50 -5.77
N ILE A 521 -21.89 5.50 -6.78
CA ILE A 521 -21.18 4.32 -7.29
C ILE A 521 -19.71 4.44 -6.89
N GLU A 522 -19.24 3.48 -6.08
CA GLU A 522 -17.82 3.40 -5.68
C GLU A 522 -16.93 3.25 -6.91
N GLY A 523 -15.83 4.00 -6.96
CA GLY A 523 -14.92 4.00 -8.10
C GLY A 523 -15.25 5.01 -9.21
N ASP A 524 -16.46 5.59 -9.18
CA ASP A 524 -16.92 6.59 -10.17
C ASP A 524 -17.18 7.94 -9.49
N ASN A 525 -18.28 8.03 -8.73
CA ASN A 525 -18.73 9.24 -8.04
C ASN A 525 -18.74 9.09 -6.51
N LEU A 526 -18.11 8.03 -6.00
CA LEU A 526 -17.88 7.78 -4.58
C LEU A 526 -16.47 7.20 -4.36
N TRP A 527 -15.72 7.79 -3.44
CA TRP A 527 -14.42 7.27 -3.01
C TRP A 527 -14.28 7.31 -1.50
N HIS A 528 -13.50 6.37 -0.94
CA HIS A 528 -13.15 6.31 0.47
C HIS A 528 -11.68 6.66 0.67
N ILE A 529 -11.38 7.52 1.65
CA ILE A 529 -10.01 7.95 1.98
C ILE A 529 -9.85 7.94 3.51
N CYS A 530 -8.74 7.40 4.03
CA CYS A 530 -8.49 7.25 5.47
C CYS A 530 -7.07 7.60 5.89
#